data_AF-A0A917LIW7-F1
#
_entry.id   AF-A0A917LIW7-F1
#
_cell.length_a   1.000
_cell.length_b   1.000
_cell.length_c   1.000
_cell.angle_alpha   90.00
_cell.angle_beta   90.00
_cell.angle_gamma   90.00
#
_symmetry.space_group_name_H-M   'P 1'
#
loop_
_entity.id
_entity.type
_entity.pdbx_description
1 polymer ?
#
loop_
_entity_poly.entity_id
_entity_poly.type
_entity_poly.pdbx_seq_one_letter_code
_entity_poly.pdbx_strand_id
1 'polypeptide(L)'
;MTVALDRARVLIDAARREYADVPHAREQLAECSARLDEPLRVALAGSLKAGKSTLLNALVGQHIAPTDATECTRVVTWYRRGATPSVTAWYDGDRTMDVPVIRREGRLTFDFGELTASRVDRLDVEWPARTLKSTTIIDTPGTSSLTRDVSARTFDMLTPEDSTSGADAVVYLMRTLNATDTAFLGRINDSVGGDTGPLGVIGVVSRADEVGAGRMDAMMSAKEVAARFSVELERTGLCQAVVPVAGLLALGARTLKQSEYSAFVALASTSPDDLQLAMLSADRFSRPDIDLPVDAATRAALVDRFGLFGIRMAVTLIRLGTRDSPGLAAELVERSGLGELRQVIDVQFGQRTDQLKTHSALVALERVLVEEPRASTSEIRAEASRMLGDVHGFRELRLLGQLRARSVHLPEESLAELSRIIGAYGIDTSARLGLAPDDGIELQRKTAFDAVRLWRTKSGHPLLDQFTSRACSIAARSAEGILAELDRA
;
A
#
# COMPACT_ATOMS: atom_id res chain seq x y z
N MET A 1 12.41 -4.98 18.17
CA MET A 1 12.18 -3.53 18.37
C MET A 1 13.48 -2.85 18.02
N THR A 2 13.48 -1.91 17.08
CA THR A 2 14.73 -1.42 16.45
C THR A 2 15.39 -0.33 17.28
N VAL A 3 16.74 -0.27 17.28
CA VAL A 3 17.54 0.75 18.00
C VAL A 3 17.13 2.19 17.63
N ALA A 4 16.70 2.41 16.38
CA ALA A 4 16.22 3.70 15.92
C ALA A 4 14.89 4.11 16.58
N LEU A 5 13.96 3.17 16.76
CA LEU A 5 12.68 3.41 17.40
C LEU A 5 12.87 3.83 18.86
N ASP A 6 13.74 3.14 19.60
CA ASP A 6 14.02 3.45 21.00
C ASP A 6 14.70 4.81 21.16
N ARG A 7 15.64 5.15 20.27
CA ARG A 7 16.24 6.49 20.24
C ARG A 7 15.21 7.59 19.97
N ALA A 8 14.31 7.37 19.02
CA ALA A 8 13.26 8.35 18.73
C ALA A 8 12.29 8.53 19.90
N ARG A 9 11.92 7.45 20.61
CA ARG A 9 11.15 7.54 21.87
C ARG A 9 11.85 8.42 22.89
N VAL A 10 13.15 8.20 23.12
CA VAL A 10 13.94 9.00 24.07
C VAL A 10 13.94 10.49 23.70
N LEU A 11 14.09 10.82 22.41
CA LEU A 11 14.06 12.22 21.95
C LEU A 11 12.68 12.86 22.14
N ILE A 12 11.61 12.15 21.78
CA ILE A 12 10.23 12.63 21.94
C ILE A 12 9.89 12.82 23.42
N ASP A 13 10.26 11.87 24.29
CA ASP A 13 10.03 12.00 25.74
C ASP A 13 10.88 13.10 26.39
N ALA A 14 12.09 13.37 25.87
CA ALA A 14 12.87 14.53 26.27
C ALA A 14 12.15 15.84 25.86
N ALA A 15 11.69 15.95 24.62
CA ALA A 15 10.92 17.11 24.17
C ALA A 15 9.63 17.29 24.97
N ARG A 16 8.88 16.23 25.26
CA ARG A 16 7.63 16.30 26.06
C ARG A 16 7.85 16.89 27.45
N ARG A 17 9.00 16.63 28.07
CA ARG A 17 9.37 17.23 29.36
C ARG A 17 9.68 18.71 29.22
N GLU A 18 10.42 19.08 28.17
CA GLU A 18 10.79 20.47 27.89
C GLU A 18 9.60 21.34 27.50
N TYR A 19 8.56 20.81 26.86
CA TYR A 19 7.35 21.55 26.44
C TYR A 19 6.12 21.27 27.30
N ALA A 20 6.29 20.75 28.52
CA ALA A 20 5.17 20.40 29.40
C ALA A 20 4.23 21.60 29.72
N ASP A 21 4.76 22.81 29.64
CA ASP A 21 4.08 24.09 29.87
C ASP A 21 3.36 24.66 28.65
N VAL A 22 3.55 24.09 27.44
CA VAL A 22 2.93 24.57 26.19
C VAL A 22 1.84 23.58 25.75
N PRO A 23 0.54 23.89 25.94
CA PRO A 23 -0.54 22.93 25.71
C PRO A 23 -0.57 22.34 24.29
N HIS A 24 -0.36 23.19 23.27
CA HIS A 24 -0.40 22.78 21.86
C HIS A 24 0.77 21.86 21.49
N ALA A 25 2.01 22.26 21.82
CA ALA A 25 3.20 21.42 21.61
C ALA A 25 3.12 20.10 22.39
N ARG A 26 2.54 20.12 23.60
CA ARG A 26 2.32 18.91 24.41
C ARG A 26 1.37 17.92 23.71
N GLU A 27 0.32 18.41 23.07
CA GLU A 27 -0.62 17.59 22.29
C GLU A 27 0.06 17.01 21.05
N GLN A 28 0.73 17.84 20.24
CA GLN A 28 1.49 17.39 19.07
C GLN A 28 2.57 16.36 19.44
N LEU A 29 3.31 16.57 20.54
CA LEU A 29 4.33 15.61 20.99
C LEU A 29 3.72 14.32 21.58
N ALA A 30 2.51 14.39 22.14
CA ALA A 30 1.76 13.20 22.53
C ALA A 30 1.33 12.38 21.30
N GLU A 31 0.92 13.05 20.22
CA GLU A 31 0.66 12.41 18.93
C GLU A 31 1.93 11.78 18.33
N CYS A 32 3.08 12.48 18.40
CA CYS A 32 4.39 11.94 17.98
C CYS A 32 4.72 10.64 18.73
N SER A 33 4.49 10.63 20.05
CA SER A 33 4.72 9.45 20.89
C SER A 33 3.77 8.32 20.53
N ALA A 34 2.46 8.61 20.43
CA ALA A 34 1.45 7.61 20.07
C ALA A 34 1.71 7.01 18.68
N ARG A 35 2.19 7.83 17.74
CA ARG A 35 2.51 7.43 16.37
C ARG A 35 3.48 6.26 16.29
N LEU A 36 4.45 6.18 17.20
CA LEU A 36 5.45 5.11 17.24
C LEU A 36 4.83 3.74 17.57
N ASP A 37 3.76 3.73 18.37
CA ASP A 37 3.07 2.53 18.83
C ASP A 37 1.90 2.13 17.92
N GLU A 38 1.44 3.05 17.09
CA GLU A 38 0.39 2.80 16.12
C GLU A 38 0.82 1.87 14.97
N PRO A 39 -0.16 1.20 14.30
CA PRO A 39 0.08 0.47 13.07
C PRO A 39 0.64 1.33 11.93
N LEU A 40 1.16 0.66 10.88
CA LEU A 40 1.54 1.30 9.62
C LEU A 40 0.29 1.96 8.99
N ARG A 41 0.38 3.22 8.56
CA ARG A 41 -0.71 3.95 7.91
C ARG A 41 -0.52 3.88 6.39
N VAL A 42 -1.41 3.20 5.68
CA VAL A 42 -1.36 3.03 4.22
C VAL A 42 -2.51 3.79 3.58
N ALA A 43 -2.21 4.82 2.80
CA ALA A 43 -3.22 5.55 2.05
C ALA A 43 -3.49 4.95 0.67
N LEU A 44 -4.77 4.83 0.31
CA LEU A 44 -5.22 4.51 -1.03
C LEU A 44 -5.54 5.82 -1.75
N ALA A 45 -4.76 6.11 -2.79
CA ALA A 45 -4.89 7.33 -3.60
C ALA A 45 -5.15 6.98 -5.06
N GLY A 46 -5.60 7.95 -5.85
CA GLY A 46 -5.87 7.78 -7.28
C GLY A 46 -7.16 8.46 -7.73
N SER A 47 -7.36 8.45 -9.05
CA SER A 47 -8.48 9.12 -9.70
C SER A 47 -9.86 8.67 -9.18
N LEU A 48 -10.88 9.50 -9.41
CA LEU A 48 -12.26 9.16 -9.05
C LEU A 48 -12.70 7.89 -9.80
N LYS A 49 -13.39 6.97 -9.12
CA LYS A 49 -13.79 5.65 -9.67
C LYS A 49 -12.63 4.73 -10.09
N ALA A 50 -11.40 4.97 -9.61
CA ALA A 50 -10.27 4.04 -9.77
C ALA A 50 -10.41 2.72 -8.98
N GLY A 51 -11.50 2.53 -8.21
CA GLY A 51 -11.73 1.29 -7.45
C GLY A 51 -11.02 1.22 -6.10
N LYS A 52 -10.71 2.36 -5.47
CA LYS A 52 -10.04 2.45 -4.15
C LYS A 52 -10.79 1.68 -3.07
N SER A 53 -12.08 1.99 -2.86
CA SER A 53 -12.92 1.34 -1.87
C SER A 53 -13.15 -0.16 -2.18
N THR A 54 -13.17 -0.55 -3.47
CA THR A 54 -13.21 -1.96 -3.88
C THR A 54 -11.91 -2.68 -3.50
N LEU A 55 -10.75 -2.07 -3.75
CA LEU A 55 -9.45 -2.61 -3.36
C LEU A 55 -9.32 -2.70 -1.83
N LEU A 56 -9.78 -1.69 -1.10
CA LEU A 56 -9.83 -1.70 0.36
C LEU A 56 -10.62 -2.90 0.88
N ASN A 57 -11.84 -3.08 0.39
CA ASN A 57 -12.68 -4.22 0.74
C ASN A 57 -12.00 -5.54 0.37
N ALA A 58 -11.28 -5.60 -0.75
CA ALA A 58 -10.52 -6.78 -1.16
C ALA A 58 -9.31 -7.04 -0.23
N LEU A 59 -8.59 -6.02 0.25
CA LEU A 59 -7.47 -6.15 1.19
C LEU A 59 -7.94 -6.58 2.59
N VAL A 60 -9.09 -6.07 3.03
CA VAL A 60 -9.72 -6.47 4.30
C VAL A 60 -10.39 -7.84 4.18
N GLY A 61 -11.02 -8.12 3.05
CA GLY A 61 -11.83 -9.32 2.76
C GLY A 61 -13.26 -9.23 3.27
N GLN A 62 -13.75 -8.01 3.47
CA GLN A 62 -15.08 -7.71 3.95
C GLN A 62 -15.55 -6.43 3.28
N HIS A 63 -16.86 -6.29 3.08
CA HIS A 63 -17.45 -5.05 2.60
C HIS A 63 -17.57 -4.07 3.77
N ILE A 64 -16.52 -3.27 4.01
CA ILE A 64 -16.46 -2.26 5.08
C ILE A 64 -16.54 -0.82 4.54
N ALA A 65 -16.08 -0.61 3.31
CA ALA A 65 -16.11 0.67 2.61
C ALA A 65 -17.27 0.71 1.59
N PRO A 66 -18.09 1.77 1.58
CA PRO A 66 -19.08 1.99 0.52
C PRO A 66 -18.41 2.17 -0.85
N THR A 67 -18.80 1.39 -1.87
CA THR A 67 -18.15 1.43 -3.20
C THR A 67 -18.83 2.35 -4.22
N ASP A 68 -20.13 2.61 -4.05
CA ASP A 68 -20.94 3.44 -4.98
C ASP A 68 -21.45 4.75 -4.34
N ALA A 69 -21.00 5.05 -3.12
CA ALA A 69 -21.32 6.32 -2.47
C ALA A 69 -20.40 7.42 -3.00
N THR A 70 -20.92 8.23 -3.93
CA THR A 70 -20.27 9.46 -4.39
C THR A 70 -19.98 10.46 -3.27
N GLU A 71 -20.63 10.32 -2.11
CA GLU A 71 -20.46 11.19 -0.94
C GLU A 71 -19.35 10.70 0.00
N CYS A 72 -19.28 9.39 0.33
CA CYS A 72 -18.24 8.87 1.22
C CYS A 72 -16.84 8.97 0.59
N THR A 73 -16.73 8.80 -0.73
CA THR A 73 -15.46 8.98 -1.47
C THR A 73 -15.02 10.45 -1.59
N ARG A 74 -15.72 11.40 -0.96
CA ARG A 74 -15.33 12.81 -0.86
C ARG A 74 -14.76 13.18 0.51
N VAL A 75 -14.82 12.26 1.47
CA VAL A 75 -14.30 12.43 2.84
C VAL A 75 -13.15 11.46 3.05
N VAL A 76 -12.05 11.94 3.64
CA VAL A 76 -10.95 11.07 4.04
C VAL A 76 -11.45 10.10 5.10
N THR A 77 -11.33 8.80 4.85
CA THR A 77 -11.85 7.76 5.75
C THR A 77 -10.74 6.85 6.24
N TRP A 78 -10.55 6.80 7.55
CA TRP A 78 -9.55 6.00 8.25
C TRP A 78 -10.17 4.70 8.72
N TYR A 79 -9.63 3.57 8.31
CA TYR A 79 -10.07 2.25 8.72
C TYR A 79 -9.05 1.66 9.69
N ARG A 80 -9.49 1.49 10.94
CA ARG A 80 -8.64 1.07 12.07
C ARG A 80 -9.20 -0.18 12.73
N ARG A 81 -8.37 -0.85 13.54
CA ARG A 81 -8.82 -1.99 14.33
C ARG A 81 -9.80 -1.53 15.41
N GLY A 82 -11.00 -2.08 15.38
CA GLY A 82 -11.99 -1.99 16.47
C GLY A 82 -12.31 -3.35 17.07
N ALA A 83 -12.81 -3.37 18.30
CA ALA A 83 -13.43 -4.57 18.87
C ALA A 83 -14.82 -4.81 18.27
N THR A 84 -15.54 -3.72 17.98
CA THR A 84 -16.88 -3.70 17.39
C THR A 84 -16.91 -2.72 16.23
N PRO A 85 -17.76 -2.94 15.20
CA PRO A 85 -18.01 -1.95 14.16
C PRO A 85 -18.49 -0.61 14.73
N SER A 86 -17.77 0.47 14.47
CA SER A 86 -18.18 1.85 14.78
C SER A 86 -17.71 2.78 13.68
N VAL A 87 -18.44 3.88 13.47
CA VAL A 87 -18.05 4.95 12.56
C VAL A 87 -18.26 6.27 13.26
N THR A 88 -17.24 7.10 13.31
CA THR A 88 -17.27 8.42 13.92
C THR A 88 -16.87 9.46 12.88
N ALA A 89 -17.72 10.47 12.67
CA ALA A 89 -17.42 11.62 11.83
C ALA A 89 -16.80 12.74 12.68
N TRP A 90 -15.67 13.26 12.22
CA TRP A 90 -15.09 14.52 12.70
C TRP A 90 -15.51 15.65 11.77
N TYR A 91 -15.97 16.76 12.33
CA TYR A 91 -16.51 17.88 11.56
C TYR A 91 -16.31 19.21 12.30
N ASP A 92 -16.26 20.29 11.52
CA ASP A 92 -15.99 21.64 12.02
C ASP A 92 -14.78 21.69 12.99
N GLY A 93 -13.71 20.93 12.70
CA GLY A 93 -12.53 20.77 13.59
C GLY A 93 -12.67 19.58 14.55
N ASP A 94 -12.80 19.86 15.84
CA ASP A 94 -12.71 18.83 16.90
C ASP A 94 -14.06 18.20 17.28
N ARG A 95 -15.15 18.54 16.59
CA ARG A 95 -16.47 17.99 16.92
C ARG A 95 -16.61 16.59 16.33
N THR A 96 -17.24 15.70 17.09
CA THR A 96 -17.48 14.32 16.68
C THR A 96 -18.95 13.94 16.71
N MET A 97 -19.34 12.99 15.86
CA MET A 97 -20.67 12.38 15.83
C MET A 97 -20.58 10.92 15.42
N ASP A 98 -21.32 10.05 16.11
CA ASP A 98 -21.48 8.66 15.69
C ASP A 98 -22.34 8.57 14.43
N VAL A 99 -21.84 7.85 13.43
CA VAL A 99 -22.49 7.66 12.14
C VAL A 99 -23.10 6.26 12.09
N PRO A 100 -24.43 6.15 11.96
CA PRO A 100 -25.07 4.84 11.83
C PRO A 100 -24.57 4.06 10.61
N VAL A 101 -24.20 2.81 10.85
CA VAL A 101 -23.81 1.87 9.80
C VAL A 101 -25.07 1.14 9.32
N ILE A 102 -25.52 1.47 8.11
CA ILE A 102 -26.72 0.88 7.52
C ILE A 102 -26.34 -0.08 6.40
N ARG A 103 -27.06 -1.20 6.27
CA ARG A 103 -26.98 -2.08 5.10
C ARG A 103 -28.17 -1.83 4.19
N ARG A 104 -27.93 -1.32 2.98
CA ARG A 104 -28.93 -1.21 1.91
C ARG A 104 -28.52 -2.13 0.78
N GLU A 105 -29.42 -3.04 0.38
CA GLU A 105 -29.18 -4.01 -0.71
C GLU A 105 -27.88 -4.82 -0.54
N GLY A 106 -27.53 -5.15 0.72
CA GLY A 106 -26.31 -5.89 1.03
C GLY A 106 -25.00 -5.08 1.02
N ARG A 107 -25.07 -3.77 0.74
CA ARG A 107 -23.94 -2.84 0.76
C ARG A 107 -23.99 -1.93 1.98
N LEU A 108 -22.82 -1.57 2.50
CA LEU A 108 -22.73 -0.60 3.59
C LEU A 108 -22.94 0.82 3.06
N THR A 109 -23.70 1.60 3.80
CA THR A 109 -23.90 3.03 3.61
C THR A 109 -23.76 3.73 4.95
N PHE A 110 -23.10 4.90 4.93
CA PHE A 110 -22.95 5.75 6.10
C PHE A 110 -23.99 6.87 6.02
N ASP A 111 -24.83 6.96 7.04
CA ASP A 111 -25.88 7.96 7.10
C ASP A 111 -25.41 9.17 7.90
N PHE A 112 -25.08 10.26 7.20
CA PHE A 112 -24.63 11.49 7.82
C PHE A 112 -25.79 12.33 8.40
N GLY A 113 -27.05 11.90 8.24
CA GLY A 113 -28.21 12.65 8.71
C GLY A 113 -28.29 14.04 8.08
N GLU A 114 -28.29 15.09 8.92
CA GLU A 114 -28.29 16.49 8.47
C GLU A 114 -26.89 17.02 8.11
N LEU A 115 -25.82 16.30 8.45
CA LEU A 115 -24.47 16.69 8.08
C LEU A 115 -24.22 16.41 6.61
N THR A 116 -23.77 17.42 5.89
CA THR A 116 -23.31 17.25 4.52
C THR A 116 -21.86 16.76 4.53
N ALA A 117 -21.51 15.87 3.60
CA ALA A 117 -20.14 15.36 3.43
C ALA A 117 -19.08 16.48 3.26
N SER A 118 -19.47 17.70 2.87
CA SER A 118 -18.58 18.84 2.75
C SER A 118 -18.08 19.38 4.10
N ARG A 119 -18.88 19.25 5.16
CA ARG A 119 -18.54 19.67 6.54
C ARG A 119 -17.78 18.62 7.32
N VAL A 120 -17.79 17.38 6.84
CA VAL A 120 -17.04 16.30 7.47
C VAL A 120 -15.59 16.42 7.04
N ASP A 121 -14.71 16.54 8.02
CA ASP A 121 -13.28 16.65 7.84
C ASP A 121 -12.66 15.27 7.61
N ARG A 122 -13.06 14.29 8.45
CA ARG A 122 -12.69 12.88 8.30
C ARG A 122 -13.71 11.93 8.92
N LEU A 123 -13.66 10.68 8.47
CA LEU A 123 -14.34 9.55 9.09
C LEU A 123 -13.31 8.62 9.75
N ASP A 124 -13.59 8.17 10.97
CA ASP A 124 -12.89 7.07 11.62
C ASP A 124 -13.82 5.85 11.67
N VAL A 125 -13.44 4.78 10.98
CA VAL A 125 -14.15 3.51 10.90
C VAL A 125 -13.34 2.48 11.68
N GLU A 126 -13.87 2.02 12.81
CA GLU A 126 -13.26 0.91 13.54
C GLU A 126 -13.93 -0.41 13.16
N TRP A 127 -13.14 -1.42 12.83
CA TRP A 127 -13.67 -2.70 12.39
C TRP A 127 -12.87 -3.90 12.92
N PRO A 128 -13.52 -5.02 13.31
CA PRO A 128 -12.84 -6.22 13.81
C PRO A 128 -12.24 -7.07 12.67
N ALA A 129 -11.27 -6.50 11.94
CA ALA A 129 -10.55 -7.18 10.88
C ALA A 129 -9.09 -7.47 11.26
N ARG A 130 -8.60 -8.68 10.92
CA ARG A 130 -7.20 -9.07 11.21
C ARG A 130 -6.19 -8.17 10.49
N THR A 131 -6.44 -7.82 9.23
CA THR A 131 -5.58 -6.91 8.45
C THR A 131 -5.39 -5.56 9.16
N LEU A 132 -6.42 -5.08 9.86
CA LEU A 132 -6.37 -3.78 10.53
C LEU A 132 -5.55 -3.79 11.83
N LYS A 133 -5.11 -4.97 12.31
CA LYS A 133 -4.26 -5.08 13.51
C LYS A 133 -2.86 -4.53 13.29
N SER A 134 -2.33 -4.71 12.08
CA SER A 134 -0.97 -4.32 11.70
C SER A 134 -0.93 -3.12 10.76
N THR A 135 -2.09 -2.69 10.26
CA THR A 135 -2.19 -1.62 9.25
C THR A 135 -3.45 -0.79 9.45
N THR A 136 -3.33 0.52 9.45
CA THR A 136 -4.45 1.46 9.28
C THR A 136 -4.56 1.78 7.79
N ILE A 137 -5.72 1.56 7.18
CA ILE A 137 -5.94 1.87 5.76
C ILE A 137 -6.68 3.20 5.67
N ILE A 138 -6.19 4.12 4.85
CA ILE A 138 -6.81 5.44 4.67
C ILE A 138 -7.36 5.50 3.24
N ASP A 139 -8.68 5.52 3.08
CA ASP A 139 -9.31 5.77 1.78
C ASP A 139 -9.36 7.28 1.56
N THR A 140 -8.70 7.76 0.51
CA THR A 140 -8.65 9.19 0.20
C THR A 140 -9.63 9.56 -0.90
N PRO A 141 -10.10 10.82 -0.95
CA PRO A 141 -10.91 11.29 -2.05
C PRO A 141 -10.20 11.21 -3.41
N GLY A 142 -10.98 11.12 -4.49
CA GLY A 142 -10.43 11.02 -5.84
C GLY A 142 -9.56 12.23 -6.22
N THR A 143 -8.31 11.98 -6.64
CA THR A 143 -7.32 13.03 -6.98
C THR A 143 -7.66 13.80 -8.26
N SER A 144 -8.55 13.26 -9.10
CA SER A 144 -9.00 13.84 -10.38
C SER A 144 -10.42 14.42 -10.32
N SER A 145 -10.90 14.80 -9.14
CA SER A 145 -12.27 15.32 -8.98
C SER A 145 -12.48 16.62 -9.78
N LEU A 146 -13.72 16.87 -10.23
CA LEU A 146 -14.11 18.07 -10.97
C LEU A 146 -13.97 19.37 -10.14
N THR A 147 -13.77 19.25 -8.83
CA THR A 147 -13.62 20.38 -7.89
C THR A 147 -12.20 20.38 -7.33
N ARG A 148 -11.47 21.50 -7.46
CA ARG A 148 -10.09 21.65 -6.95
C ARG A 148 -9.98 21.33 -5.46
N ASP A 149 -11.01 21.66 -4.68
CA ASP A 149 -11.06 21.48 -3.24
C ASP A 149 -10.92 20.00 -2.80
N VAL A 150 -11.43 19.05 -3.60
CA VAL A 150 -11.36 17.62 -3.25
C VAL A 150 -9.96 17.05 -3.53
N SER A 151 -9.33 17.48 -4.62
CA SER A 151 -7.95 17.10 -4.94
C SER A 151 -6.94 17.72 -3.96
N ALA A 152 -7.21 18.95 -3.49
CA ALA A 152 -6.44 19.60 -2.43
C ALA A 152 -6.50 18.78 -1.14
N ARG A 153 -7.69 18.37 -0.67
CA ARG A 153 -7.83 17.53 0.54
C ARG A 153 -7.01 16.24 0.51
N THR A 154 -6.93 15.54 -0.62
CA THR A 154 -6.09 14.34 -0.75
C THR A 154 -4.61 14.68 -0.68
N PHE A 155 -4.19 15.80 -1.28
CA PHE A 155 -2.82 16.28 -1.20
C PHE A 155 -2.48 16.77 0.21
N ASP A 156 -3.30 17.61 0.82
CA ASP A 156 -3.12 18.14 2.17
C ASP A 156 -3.11 17.02 3.22
N MET A 157 -3.81 15.91 2.98
CA MET A 157 -3.76 14.75 3.88
C MET A 157 -2.48 13.93 3.73
N LEU A 158 -2.00 13.75 2.50
CA LEU A 158 -0.79 12.99 2.20
C LEU A 158 0.50 13.79 2.44
N THR A 159 0.46 15.09 2.21
CA THR A 159 1.55 16.05 2.35
C THR A 159 1.00 17.36 2.92
N PRO A 160 0.60 17.38 4.20
CA PRO A 160 0.10 18.60 4.81
C PRO A 160 1.21 19.65 4.86
N GLU A 161 0.88 20.89 4.48
CA GLU A 161 1.78 22.03 4.68
C GLU A 161 1.99 22.27 6.19
N ASP A 162 0.92 22.09 6.98
CA ASP A 162 0.87 22.44 8.40
C ASP A 162 0.74 21.28 9.42
N SER A 163 0.95 20.02 9.00
CA SER A 163 1.02 18.88 9.92
C SER A 163 1.85 17.72 9.35
N THR A 164 2.00 16.64 10.11
CA THR A 164 2.71 15.43 9.65
C THR A 164 1.90 14.68 8.60
N SER A 165 2.57 14.11 7.59
CA SER A 165 1.93 13.21 6.62
C SER A 165 1.04 12.20 7.33
N GLY A 166 -0.25 12.16 6.98
CA GLY A 166 -1.20 11.25 7.61
C GLY A 166 -0.98 9.78 7.22
N ALA A 167 -0.06 9.49 6.29
CA ALA A 167 0.26 8.15 5.81
C ALA A 167 1.77 7.88 5.83
N ASP A 168 2.17 6.63 6.03
CA ASP A 168 3.56 6.18 5.87
C ASP A 168 3.86 5.69 4.45
N ALA A 169 2.82 5.21 3.77
CA ALA A 169 2.92 4.59 2.46
C ALA A 169 1.67 4.90 1.64
N VAL A 170 1.82 4.92 0.32
CA VAL A 170 0.74 5.24 -0.62
C VAL A 170 0.60 4.13 -1.63
N VAL A 171 -0.61 3.60 -1.76
CA VAL A 171 -1.01 2.73 -2.87
C VAL A 171 -1.79 3.60 -3.86
N TYR A 172 -1.18 3.90 -5.00
CA TYR A 172 -1.74 4.77 -6.02
C TYR A 172 -2.44 3.95 -7.12
N LEU A 173 -3.76 4.04 -7.20
CA LEU A 173 -4.57 3.33 -8.17
C LEU A 173 -4.73 4.15 -9.46
N MET A 174 -4.42 3.53 -10.57
CA MET A 174 -4.60 4.08 -11.91
C MET A 174 -5.26 3.04 -12.83
N ARG A 175 -6.06 3.49 -13.80
CA ARG A 175 -6.55 2.62 -14.89
C ARG A 175 -5.67 2.78 -16.12
N THR A 176 -5.38 4.03 -16.42
CA THR A 176 -4.38 4.49 -17.39
C THR A 176 -3.45 5.45 -16.66
N LEU A 177 -2.22 5.57 -17.14
CA LEU A 177 -1.27 6.55 -16.62
C LEU A 177 -1.41 7.84 -17.41
N ASN A 178 -1.91 8.90 -16.77
CA ASN A 178 -2.11 10.20 -17.40
C ASN A 178 -1.14 11.25 -16.82
N ALA A 179 -0.98 12.38 -17.52
CA ALA A 179 -0.13 13.48 -17.07
C ALA A 179 -0.53 14.05 -15.69
N THR A 180 -1.81 13.98 -15.33
CA THR A 180 -2.29 14.40 -14.01
C THR A 180 -1.82 13.47 -12.90
N ASP A 181 -1.72 12.17 -13.18
CA ASP A 181 -1.22 11.17 -12.23
C ASP A 181 0.28 11.36 -11.99
N THR A 182 1.05 11.55 -13.08
CA THR A 182 2.50 11.80 -12.99
C THR A 182 2.80 13.12 -12.28
N ALA A 183 2.05 14.18 -12.55
CA ALA A 183 2.18 15.46 -11.86
C ALA A 183 1.82 15.37 -10.37
N PHE A 184 0.76 14.61 -10.02
CA PHE A 184 0.38 14.40 -8.62
C PHE A 184 1.45 13.64 -7.85
N LEU A 185 1.97 12.54 -8.42
CA LEU A 185 3.08 11.80 -7.84
C LEU A 185 4.34 12.67 -7.75
N GLY A 186 4.66 13.45 -8.79
CA GLY A 186 5.76 14.42 -8.76
C GLY A 186 5.62 15.43 -7.62
N ARG A 187 4.42 15.98 -7.39
CA ARG A 187 4.17 16.88 -6.25
C ARG A 187 4.33 16.19 -4.89
N ILE A 188 3.88 14.94 -4.76
CA ILE A 188 4.16 14.15 -3.55
C ILE A 188 5.67 14.03 -3.36
N ASN A 189 6.44 13.84 -4.43
CA ASN A 189 7.90 13.71 -4.35
C ASN A 189 8.55 15.01 -3.89
N ASP A 190 8.11 16.13 -4.45
CA ASP A 190 8.66 17.44 -4.19
C ASP A 190 8.33 17.93 -2.78
N SER A 191 7.08 17.71 -2.32
CA SER A 191 6.64 18.05 -0.96
C SER A 191 7.19 17.14 0.12
N VAL A 192 7.47 15.88 -0.21
CA VAL A 192 8.19 14.95 0.66
C VAL A 192 9.69 15.30 0.74
N GLY A 193 10.20 16.15 -0.17
CA GLY A 193 11.46 16.87 -0.02
C GLY A 193 12.72 16.02 -0.13
N GLY A 194 13.70 16.51 -0.89
CA GLY A 194 14.96 15.82 -1.20
C GLY A 194 15.65 15.15 0.00
N ASP A 195 16.29 14.00 -0.24
CA ASP A 195 17.03 13.17 0.72
C ASP A 195 16.34 12.85 2.08
N THR A 196 15.15 13.35 2.41
CA THR A 196 14.59 13.35 3.79
C THR A 196 13.09 13.02 3.89
N GLY A 197 12.49 12.35 2.90
CA GLY A 197 11.13 11.85 3.12
C GLY A 197 10.73 10.55 2.38
N PRO A 198 9.85 9.72 2.98
CA PRO A 198 9.84 8.28 2.71
C PRO A 198 8.47 7.76 2.23
N LEU A 199 7.63 8.55 1.56
CA LEU A 199 6.37 8.02 1.03
C LEU A 199 6.69 7.01 -0.08
N GLY A 200 6.76 5.74 0.31
CA GLY A 200 6.86 4.65 -0.64
C GLY A 200 5.55 4.55 -1.39
N VAL A 201 5.63 4.72 -2.71
CA VAL A 201 4.45 4.60 -3.58
C VAL A 201 4.47 3.24 -4.27
N ILE A 202 3.39 2.49 -4.12
CA ILE A 202 3.08 1.34 -4.95
C ILE A 202 2.02 1.75 -5.95
N GLY A 203 2.31 1.64 -7.24
CA GLY A 203 1.31 1.78 -8.28
C GLY A 203 0.42 0.53 -8.37
N VAL A 204 -0.86 0.72 -8.63
CA VAL A 204 -1.80 -0.36 -8.92
C VAL A 204 -2.51 -0.06 -10.22
N VAL A 205 -2.38 -0.95 -11.21
CA VAL A 205 -3.25 -0.94 -12.40
C VAL A 205 -4.57 -1.56 -11.99
N SER A 206 -5.50 -0.70 -11.61
CA SER A 206 -6.87 -1.05 -11.21
C SER A 206 -7.69 -1.52 -12.40
N ARG A 207 -8.71 -2.35 -12.14
CA ARG A 207 -9.59 -2.95 -13.16
C ARG A 207 -8.78 -3.64 -14.27
N ALA A 208 -7.71 -4.33 -13.86
CA ALA A 208 -6.84 -5.06 -14.76
C ALA A 208 -7.61 -6.11 -15.59
N ASP A 209 -8.74 -6.59 -15.07
CA ASP A 209 -9.68 -7.48 -15.73
C ASP A 209 -10.44 -6.84 -16.89
N GLU A 210 -10.40 -5.52 -17.09
CA GLU A 210 -11.00 -4.85 -18.25
C GLU A 210 -9.99 -4.68 -19.40
N VAL A 211 -8.69 -4.93 -19.17
CA VAL A 211 -7.65 -4.80 -20.18
C VAL A 211 -7.90 -5.79 -21.33
N GLY A 212 -7.72 -5.32 -22.56
CA GLY A 212 -7.97 -6.16 -23.74
C GLY A 212 -9.44 -6.57 -23.90
N ALA A 213 -10.39 -5.79 -23.38
CA ALA A 213 -11.83 -6.07 -23.37
C ALA A 213 -12.24 -7.26 -22.49
N GLY A 214 -11.52 -7.52 -21.41
CA GLY A 214 -11.88 -8.55 -20.41
C GLY A 214 -11.87 -9.97 -20.93
N ARG A 215 -10.97 -10.24 -21.88
CA ARG A 215 -10.65 -11.59 -22.34
C ARG A 215 -9.92 -12.38 -21.24
N MET A 216 -9.80 -13.69 -21.41
CA MET A 216 -9.17 -14.57 -20.40
C MET A 216 -7.69 -14.23 -20.13
N ASP A 217 -7.02 -13.62 -21.10
CA ASP A 217 -5.65 -13.12 -21.03
C ASP A 217 -5.53 -11.68 -20.47
N ALA A 218 -6.64 -11.04 -20.07
CA ALA A 218 -6.65 -9.65 -19.60
C ALA A 218 -5.61 -9.37 -18.52
N MET A 219 -5.47 -10.26 -17.53
CA MET A 219 -4.46 -10.10 -16.46
C MET A 219 -3.02 -10.24 -16.97
N MET A 220 -2.76 -11.06 -18.00
CA MET A 220 -1.43 -11.13 -18.61
C MET A 220 -1.11 -9.83 -19.37
N SER A 221 -2.05 -9.34 -20.18
CA SER A 221 -1.91 -8.05 -20.84
C SER A 221 -1.77 -6.90 -19.83
N ALA A 222 -2.47 -6.95 -18.70
CA ALA A 222 -2.36 -5.96 -17.64
C ALA A 222 -0.97 -5.97 -16.98
N LYS A 223 -0.31 -7.13 -16.87
CA LYS A 223 1.10 -7.21 -16.41
C LYS A 223 2.05 -6.49 -17.36
N GLU A 224 1.86 -6.61 -18.67
CA GLU A 224 2.65 -5.88 -19.67
C GLU A 224 2.41 -4.36 -19.62
N VAL A 225 1.18 -3.93 -19.31
CA VAL A 225 0.85 -2.51 -19.10
C VAL A 225 1.48 -2.00 -17.80
N ALA A 226 1.36 -2.76 -16.71
CA ALA A 226 1.96 -2.42 -15.42
C ALA A 226 3.48 -2.27 -15.52
N ALA A 227 4.16 -3.17 -16.24
CA ALA A 227 5.60 -3.07 -16.50
C ALA A 227 5.98 -1.76 -17.21
N ARG A 228 5.18 -1.34 -18.21
CA ARG A 228 5.39 -0.06 -18.91
C ARG A 228 5.19 1.14 -17.98
N PHE A 229 4.13 1.13 -17.17
CA PHE A 229 3.87 2.21 -16.21
C PHE A 229 4.95 2.28 -15.11
N SER A 230 5.51 1.15 -14.69
CA SER A 230 6.63 1.14 -13.74
C SER A 230 7.81 1.95 -14.28
N VAL A 231 8.23 1.67 -15.51
CA VAL A 231 9.35 2.37 -16.16
C VAL A 231 9.10 3.89 -16.27
N GLU A 232 7.87 4.29 -16.56
CA GLU A 232 7.52 5.71 -16.66
C GLU A 232 7.48 6.39 -15.29
N LEU A 233 6.83 5.76 -14.31
CA LEU A 233 6.69 6.30 -12.96
C LEU A 233 8.00 6.30 -12.17
N GLU A 234 8.94 5.41 -12.48
CA GLU A 234 10.28 5.46 -11.90
C GLU A 234 11.04 6.74 -12.23
N ARG A 235 10.71 7.40 -13.36
CA ARG A 235 11.28 8.72 -13.67
C ARG A 235 10.91 9.77 -12.62
N THR A 236 9.82 9.55 -11.87
CA THR A 236 9.42 10.39 -10.74
C THR A 236 10.17 10.08 -9.44
N GLY A 237 10.88 8.94 -9.36
CA GLY A 237 11.67 8.54 -8.18
C GLY A 237 10.86 7.98 -7.00
N LEU A 238 9.53 7.94 -7.08
CA LEU A 238 8.64 7.50 -5.99
C LEU A 238 8.02 6.12 -6.13
N CYS A 239 7.70 5.70 -7.37
CA CYS A 239 6.97 4.46 -7.60
C CYS A 239 7.94 3.28 -7.59
N GLN A 240 7.77 2.37 -6.65
CA GLN A 240 8.70 1.25 -6.40
C GLN A 240 8.30 -0.04 -7.11
N ALA A 241 7.01 -0.16 -7.45
CA ALA A 241 6.45 -1.26 -8.20
C ALA A 241 5.07 -0.85 -8.73
N VAL A 242 4.66 -1.45 -9.85
CA VAL A 242 3.29 -1.33 -10.35
C VAL A 242 2.69 -2.73 -10.47
N VAL A 243 1.58 -2.99 -9.78
CA VAL A 243 0.92 -4.30 -9.73
C VAL A 243 -0.46 -4.23 -10.39
N PRO A 244 -0.79 -5.10 -11.35
CA PRO A 244 -2.15 -5.17 -11.89
C PRO A 244 -3.10 -5.89 -10.94
N VAL A 245 -4.25 -5.29 -10.66
CA VAL A 245 -5.24 -5.86 -9.73
C VAL A 245 -6.67 -5.78 -10.30
N ALA A 246 -7.30 -6.95 -10.35
CA ALA A 246 -8.74 -7.11 -10.57
C ALA A 246 -9.46 -7.06 -9.22
N GLY A 247 -9.69 -5.85 -8.70
CA GLY A 247 -10.19 -5.64 -7.34
C GLY A 247 -11.57 -6.27 -7.08
N LEU A 248 -12.46 -6.25 -8.09
CA LEU A 248 -13.78 -6.85 -7.96
C LEU A 248 -13.71 -8.37 -7.88
N LEU A 249 -12.92 -9.00 -8.76
CA LEU A 249 -12.62 -10.44 -8.70
C LEU A 249 -12.03 -10.84 -7.33
N ALA A 250 -11.05 -10.07 -6.84
CA ALA A 250 -10.41 -10.32 -5.56
C ALA A 250 -11.41 -10.27 -4.40
N LEU A 251 -12.27 -9.25 -4.36
CA LEU A 251 -13.30 -9.09 -3.34
C LEU A 251 -14.34 -10.20 -3.42
N GLY A 252 -14.86 -10.48 -4.62
CA GLY A 252 -15.83 -11.55 -4.85
C GLY A 252 -15.30 -12.91 -4.40
N ALA A 253 -14.06 -13.23 -4.76
CA ALA A 253 -13.40 -14.48 -4.37
C ALA A 253 -13.21 -14.60 -2.86
N ARG A 254 -12.75 -13.54 -2.18
CA ARG A 254 -12.57 -13.55 -0.71
C ARG A 254 -13.86 -13.65 0.08
N THR A 255 -14.99 -13.31 -0.54
CA THR A 255 -16.32 -13.31 0.08
C THR A 255 -17.25 -14.33 -0.59
N LEU A 256 -16.69 -15.28 -1.34
CA LEU A 256 -17.44 -16.27 -2.13
C LEU A 256 -18.34 -17.11 -1.23
N LYS A 257 -19.61 -17.22 -1.63
CA LYS A 257 -20.62 -18.04 -0.92
C LYS A 257 -20.83 -19.37 -1.64
N GLN A 258 -21.27 -20.39 -0.89
CA GLN A 258 -21.61 -21.70 -1.45
C GLN A 258 -22.70 -21.64 -2.53
N SER A 259 -23.66 -20.73 -2.40
CA SER A 259 -24.71 -20.51 -3.41
C SER A 259 -24.14 -20.00 -4.74
N GLU A 260 -23.12 -19.15 -4.69
CA GLU A 260 -22.45 -18.59 -5.87
C GLU A 260 -21.56 -19.63 -6.53
N TYR A 261 -20.85 -20.43 -5.73
CA TYR A 261 -20.14 -21.61 -6.23
C TYR A 261 -21.09 -22.56 -6.98
N SER A 262 -22.25 -22.86 -6.41
CA SER A 262 -23.24 -23.74 -7.04
C SER A 262 -23.77 -23.16 -8.37
N ALA A 263 -23.95 -21.84 -8.44
CA ALA A 263 -24.31 -21.15 -9.68
C ALA A 263 -23.19 -21.25 -10.74
N PHE A 264 -21.91 -21.12 -10.34
CA PHE A 264 -20.80 -21.33 -11.27
C PHE A 264 -20.71 -22.77 -11.77
N VAL A 265 -20.99 -23.76 -10.93
CA VAL A 265 -21.06 -25.17 -11.34
C VAL A 265 -22.17 -25.39 -12.37
N ALA A 266 -23.35 -24.80 -12.14
CA ALA A 266 -24.45 -24.84 -13.10
C ALA A 266 -24.06 -24.20 -14.44
N LEU A 267 -23.48 -23.00 -14.43
CA LEU A 267 -22.98 -22.34 -15.65
C LEU A 267 -21.87 -23.14 -16.35
N ALA A 268 -21.03 -23.85 -15.60
CA ALA A 268 -19.97 -24.67 -16.16
C ALA A 268 -20.49 -25.89 -16.94
N SER A 269 -21.71 -26.35 -16.64
CA SER A 269 -22.38 -27.44 -17.35
C SER A 269 -23.00 -27.03 -18.70
N THR A 270 -23.15 -25.72 -18.96
CA THR A 270 -23.62 -25.18 -20.24
C THR A 270 -22.55 -25.37 -21.34
N SER A 271 -22.97 -25.45 -22.60
CA SER A 271 -22.05 -25.41 -23.75
C SER A 271 -21.14 -24.17 -23.70
N PRO A 272 -19.83 -24.29 -24.01
CA PRO A 272 -18.94 -23.13 -24.10
C PRO A 272 -19.43 -22.05 -25.06
N ASP A 273 -20.00 -22.42 -26.21
CA ASP A 273 -20.43 -21.49 -27.25
C ASP A 273 -21.66 -20.68 -26.81
N ASP A 274 -22.64 -21.34 -26.20
CA ASP A 274 -23.86 -20.69 -25.69
C ASP A 274 -23.52 -19.74 -24.55
N LEU A 275 -22.64 -20.16 -23.64
CA LEU A 275 -22.18 -19.32 -22.54
C LEU A 275 -21.39 -18.10 -23.06
N GLN A 276 -20.53 -18.30 -24.06
CA GLN A 276 -19.80 -17.19 -24.68
C GLN A 276 -20.74 -16.17 -25.34
N LEU A 277 -21.78 -16.64 -26.04
CA LEU A 277 -22.81 -15.79 -26.64
C LEU A 277 -23.62 -15.06 -25.56
N ALA A 278 -23.95 -15.71 -24.45
CA ALA A 278 -24.63 -15.06 -23.32
C ALA A 278 -23.75 -13.98 -22.66
N MET A 279 -22.43 -14.19 -22.60
CA MET A 279 -21.46 -13.33 -21.93
C MET A 279 -20.85 -12.23 -22.82
N LEU A 280 -21.50 -11.86 -23.93
CA LEU A 280 -21.05 -10.73 -24.78
C LEU A 280 -21.12 -9.38 -24.04
N SER A 281 -22.10 -9.22 -23.14
CA SER A 281 -22.21 -8.04 -22.26
C SER A 281 -22.87 -8.41 -20.93
N ALA A 282 -22.63 -7.58 -19.91
CA ALA A 282 -23.21 -7.73 -18.58
C ALA A 282 -24.75 -7.71 -18.63
N ASP A 283 -25.31 -6.77 -19.40
CA ASP A 283 -26.75 -6.65 -19.60
C ASP A 283 -27.32 -7.90 -20.25
N ARG A 284 -26.68 -8.39 -21.32
CA ARG A 284 -27.13 -9.59 -22.05
C ARG A 284 -27.15 -10.80 -21.12
N PHE A 285 -26.06 -11.06 -20.41
CA PHE A 285 -25.95 -12.18 -19.48
C PHE A 285 -27.03 -12.17 -18.39
N SER A 286 -27.48 -10.97 -17.99
CA SER A 286 -28.46 -10.79 -16.92
C SER A 286 -29.91 -10.79 -17.39
N ARG A 287 -30.19 -10.86 -18.71
CA ARG A 287 -31.58 -10.76 -19.19
C ARG A 287 -32.39 -12.04 -18.94
N PRO A 288 -33.69 -11.95 -18.59
CA PRO A 288 -34.53 -13.12 -18.37
C PRO A 288 -34.73 -14.05 -19.57
N ASP A 289 -34.59 -13.56 -20.80
CA ASP A 289 -34.79 -14.31 -22.06
C ASP A 289 -33.59 -15.19 -22.45
N ILE A 290 -32.46 -15.06 -21.75
CA ILE A 290 -31.30 -15.92 -21.95
C ILE A 290 -31.48 -17.24 -21.18
N ASP A 291 -31.53 -18.33 -21.93
CA ASP A 291 -31.66 -19.70 -21.43
C ASP A 291 -30.32 -20.20 -20.84
N LEU A 292 -30.18 -20.04 -19.53
CA LEU A 292 -29.05 -20.51 -18.75
C LEU A 292 -29.57 -21.19 -17.47
N PRO A 293 -28.83 -22.17 -16.91
CA PRO A 293 -29.27 -22.97 -15.77
C PRO A 293 -29.26 -22.22 -14.41
N VAL A 294 -29.14 -20.90 -14.43
CA VAL A 294 -29.11 -20.00 -13.27
C VAL A 294 -30.05 -18.85 -13.56
N ASP A 295 -30.93 -18.47 -12.65
CA ASP A 295 -31.92 -17.40 -12.89
C ASP A 295 -31.29 -16.02 -13.11
N ALA A 296 -32.03 -15.12 -13.78
CA ALA A 296 -31.55 -13.79 -14.16
C ALA A 296 -31.11 -12.92 -12.97
N ALA A 297 -31.79 -13.01 -11.81
CA ALA A 297 -31.44 -12.21 -10.64
C ALA A 297 -30.12 -12.69 -10.02
N THR A 298 -29.92 -14.00 -9.93
CA THR A 298 -28.65 -14.59 -9.51
C THR A 298 -27.53 -14.23 -10.50
N ARG A 299 -27.78 -14.29 -11.81
CA ARG A 299 -26.80 -13.88 -12.83
C ARG A 299 -26.41 -12.41 -12.70
N ALA A 300 -27.37 -11.52 -12.47
CA ALA A 300 -27.11 -10.11 -12.22
C ALA A 300 -26.25 -9.90 -10.96
N ALA A 301 -26.54 -10.62 -9.87
CA ALA A 301 -25.74 -10.58 -8.64
C ALA A 301 -24.31 -11.10 -8.85
N LEU A 302 -24.11 -12.14 -9.67
CA LEU A 302 -22.79 -12.63 -10.04
C LEU A 302 -22.01 -11.59 -10.85
N VAL A 303 -22.67 -10.92 -11.81
CA VAL A 303 -22.04 -9.84 -12.60
C VAL A 303 -21.62 -8.69 -11.70
N ASP A 304 -22.47 -8.28 -10.76
CA ASP A 304 -22.15 -7.22 -9.80
C ASP A 304 -20.94 -7.55 -8.93
N ARG A 305 -20.81 -8.81 -8.50
CA ARG A 305 -19.77 -9.23 -7.55
C ARG A 305 -18.45 -9.69 -8.17
N PHE A 306 -18.48 -10.23 -9.39
CA PHE A 306 -17.31 -10.85 -10.03
C PHE A 306 -16.96 -10.22 -11.37
N GLY A 307 -17.89 -9.46 -11.99
CA GLY A 307 -17.77 -9.04 -13.38
C GLY A 307 -17.80 -10.23 -14.34
N LEU A 308 -17.88 -9.94 -15.64
CA LEU A 308 -17.86 -11.00 -16.67
C LEU A 308 -16.53 -11.76 -16.70
N PHE A 309 -15.41 -11.08 -16.46
CA PHE A 309 -14.10 -11.70 -16.39
C PHE A 309 -14.04 -12.73 -15.26
N GLY A 310 -14.50 -12.36 -14.05
CA GLY A 310 -14.51 -13.27 -12.91
C GLY A 310 -15.43 -14.47 -13.10
N ILE A 311 -16.61 -14.27 -13.69
CA ILE A 311 -17.52 -15.38 -14.05
C ILE A 311 -16.84 -16.34 -15.03
N ARG A 312 -16.18 -15.80 -16.06
CA ARG A 312 -15.50 -16.60 -17.09
C ARG A 312 -14.34 -17.40 -16.48
N MET A 313 -13.57 -16.77 -15.62
CA MET A 313 -12.47 -17.40 -14.88
C MET A 313 -13.00 -18.51 -13.98
N ALA A 314 -14.06 -18.26 -13.22
CA ALA A 314 -14.66 -19.22 -12.32
C ALA A 314 -15.17 -20.47 -13.05
N VAL A 315 -15.93 -20.28 -14.13
CA VAL A 315 -16.41 -21.38 -14.98
C VAL A 315 -15.25 -22.19 -15.57
N THR A 316 -14.20 -21.49 -16.05
CA THR A 316 -13.02 -22.16 -16.60
C THR A 316 -12.30 -23.01 -15.55
N LEU A 317 -12.10 -22.49 -14.34
CA LEU A 317 -11.44 -23.20 -13.24
C LEU A 317 -12.23 -24.44 -12.78
N ILE A 318 -13.56 -24.37 -12.76
CA ILE A 318 -14.43 -25.52 -12.46
C ILE A 318 -14.27 -26.59 -13.54
N ARG A 319 -14.31 -26.20 -14.82
CA ARG A 319 -14.09 -27.14 -15.95
C ARG A 319 -12.70 -27.78 -15.93
N LEU A 320 -11.69 -27.04 -15.47
CA LEU A 320 -10.32 -27.54 -15.31
C LEU A 320 -10.12 -28.41 -14.05
N GLY A 321 -11.14 -28.56 -13.20
CA GLY A 321 -11.15 -29.54 -12.11
C GLY A 321 -11.24 -28.99 -10.70
N THR A 322 -11.59 -27.71 -10.51
CA THR A 322 -11.84 -27.16 -9.17
C THR A 322 -13.17 -27.70 -8.61
N ARG A 323 -13.13 -28.39 -7.46
CA ARG A 323 -14.27 -29.21 -6.96
C ARG A 323 -15.00 -28.65 -5.75
N ASP A 324 -14.54 -27.55 -5.18
CA ASP A 324 -15.17 -26.94 -4.01
C ASP A 324 -15.09 -25.41 -4.01
N SER A 325 -15.88 -24.79 -3.13
CA SER A 325 -15.92 -23.33 -2.99
C SER A 325 -14.61 -22.75 -2.44
N PRO A 326 -13.94 -23.32 -1.42
CA PRO A 326 -12.68 -22.79 -0.92
C PRO A 326 -11.54 -22.84 -1.95
N GLY A 327 -11.43 -23.93 -2.71
CA GLY A 327 -10.46 -24.08 -3.79
C GLY A 327 -10.71 -23.06 -4.89
N LEU A 328 -11.97 -22.86 -5.30
CA LEU A 328 -12.29 -21.83 -6.29
C LEU A 328 -11.94 -20.43 -5.79
N ALA A 329 -12.26 -20.11 -4.54
CA ALA A 329 -11.91 -18.83 -3.94
C ALA A 329 -10.39 -18.60 -3.96
N ALA A 330 -9.58 -19.59 -3.58
CA ALA A 330 -8.13 -19.50 -3.59
C ALA A 330 -7.57 -19.24 -5.01
N GLU A 331 -8.04 -20.01 -6.00
CA GLU A 331 -7.59 -19.86 -7.39
C GLU A 331 -7.98 -18.50 -8.00
N LEU A 332 -9.16 -17.96 -7.67
CA LEU A 332 -9.60 -16.64 -8.13
C LEU A 332 -8.80 -15.51 -7.44
N VAL A 333 -8.50 -15.63 -6.14
CA VAL A 333 -7.65 -14.66 -5.43
C VAL A 333 -6.26 -14.61 -6.05
N GLU A 334 -5.67 -15.77 -6.33
CA GLU A 334 -4.32 -15.87 -6.90
C GLU A 334 -4.24 -15.16 -8.26
N ARG A 335 -5.26 -15.36 -9.12
CA ARG A 335 -5.34 -14.73 -10.44
C ARG A 335 -5.77 -13.27 -10.43
N SER A 336 -6.28 -12.77 -9.30
CA SER A 336 -6.72 -11.37 -9.19
C SER A 336 -5.59 -10.36 -9.10
N GLY A 337 -4.35 -10.79 -8.80
CA GLY A 337 -3.22 -9.92 -8.49
C GLY A 337 -3.20 -9.38 -7.05
N LEU A 338 -4.21 -9.68 -6.23
CA LEU A 338 -4.25 -9.24 -4.83
C LEU A 338 -3.12 -9.85 -3.98
N GLY A 339 -2.78 -11.13 -4.21
CA GLY A 339 -1.69 -11.80 -3.50
C GLY A 339 -0.34 -11.11 -3.76
N GLU A 340 -0.05 -10.83 -5.03
CA GLU A 340 1.13 -10.08 -5.48
C GLU A 340 1.17 -8.69 -4.83
N LEU A 341 0.06 -7.94 -4.84
CA LEU A 341 0.01 -6.63 -4.20
C LEU A 341 0.31 -6.70 -2.69
N ARG A 342 -0.30 -7.66 -1.98
CA ARG A 342 -0.04 -7.85 -0.53
C ARG A 342 1.41 -8.16 -0.26
N GLN A 343 2.02 -9.03 -1.05
CA GLN A 343 3.43 -9.37 -0.93
C GLN A 343 4.31 -8.14 -1.16
N VAL A 344 4.00 -7.29 -2.16
CA VAL A 344 4.75 -6.05 -2.39
C VAL A 344 4.60 -5.08 -1.21
N ILE A 345 3.40 -4.90 -0.68
CA ILE A 345 3.14 -4.07 0.52
C ILE A 345 3.93 -4.61 1.73
N ASP A 346 3.88 -5.92 1.98
CA ASP A 346 4.53 -6.54 3.14
C ASP A 346 6.06 -6.47 3.04
N VAL A 347 6.63 -6.69 1.86
CA VAL A 347 8.08 -6.61 1.62
C VAL A 347 8.57 -5.17 1.68
N GLN A 348 7.86 -4.23 1.03
CA GLN A 348 8.32 -2.84 0.94
C GLN A 348 8.06 -2.06 2.24
N PHE A 349 6.91 -2.27 2.88
CA PHE A 349 6.49 -1.46 4.02
C PHE A 349 6.38 -2.26 5.33
N GLY A 350 5.96 -3.53 5.26
CA GLY A 350 5.80 -4.38 6.45
C GLY A 350 7.12 -4.58 7.20
N GLN A 351 8.19 -4.96 6.50
CA GLN A 351 9.51 -5.16 7.13
C GLN A 351 10.17 -3.87 7.61
N ARG A 352 9.67 -2.70 7.20
CA ARG A 352 10.26 -1.39 7.54
C ARG A 352 9.29 -0.49 8.29
N THR A 353 8.23 -1.08 8.85
CA THR A 353 7.19 -0.35 9.57
C THR A 353 7.78 0.50 10.70
N ASP A 354 8.72 -0.04 11.48
CA ASP A 354 9.37 0.76 12.54
C ASP A 354 10.19 1.93 11.99
N GLN A 355 10.91 1.76 10.87
CA GLN A 355 11.68 2.83 10.24
C GLN A 355 10.77 3.94 9.69
N LEU A 356 9.67 3.56 9.02
CA LEU A 356 8.69 4.49 8.47
C LEU A 356 7.99 5.28 9.58
N LYS A 357 7.50 4.61 10.63
CA LYS A 357 6.87 5.27 11.79
C LYS A 357 7.86 6.19 12.52
N THR A 358 9.10 5.73 12.71
CA THR A 358 10.16 6.52 13.36
C THR A 358 10.42 7.79 12.58
N HIS A 359 10.57 7.68 11.26
CA HIS A 359 10.77 8.84 10.41
C HIS A 359 9.59 9.81 10.48
N SER A 360 8.35 9.31 10.31
CA SER A 360 7.13 10.13 10.42
C SER A 360 7.07 10.88 11.76
N ALA A 361 7.40 10.22 12.87
CA ALA A 361 7.41 10.83 14.20
C ALA A 361 8.57 11.79 14.44
N LEU A 362 9.74 11.57 13.82
CA LEU A 362 10.88 12.48 13.93
C LEU A 362 10.69 13.75 13.09
N VAL A 363 10.08 13.66 11.91
CA VAL A 363 9.66 14.83 11.11
C VAL A 363 8.64 15.65 11.92
N ALA A 364 7.69 14.97 12.57
CA ALA A 364 6.74 15.60 13.49
C ALA A 364 7.44 16.36 14.62
N LEU A 365 8.38 15.70 15.28
CA LEU A 365 9.17 16.28 16.35
C LEU A 365 9.94 17.51 15.86
N GLU A 366 10.68 17.40 14.76
CA GLU A 366 11.49 18.52 14.23
C GLU A 366 10.63 19.75 13.95
N ARG A 367 9.41 19.54 13.42
CA ARG A 367 8.44 20.62 13.22
C ARG A 367 8.08 21.34 14.52
N VAL A 368 7.69 20.61 15.57
CA VAL A 368 7.37 21.22 16.88
C VAL A 368 8.56 22.02 17.41
N LEU A 369 9.78 21.48 17.26
CA LEU A 369 11.01 22.15 17.70
C LEU A 369 11.35 23.40 16.88
N VAL A 370 10.85 23.52 15.64
CA VAL A 370 11.03 24.68 14.77
C VAL A 370 9.97 25.74 15.04
N GLU A 371 8.70 25.34 15.24
CA GLU A 371 7.59 26.25 15.55
C GLU A 371 7.75 26.91 16.92
N GLU A 372 8.24 26.16 17.91
CA GLU A 372 8.42 26.63 19.30
C GLU A 372 9.89 26.50 19.74
N PRO A 373 10.83 27.32 19.21
CA PRO A 373 12.26 27.13 19.46
C PRO A 373 12.65 27.41 20.92
N ARG A 374 13.36 26.46 21.56
CA ARG A 374 13.95 26.60 22.91
C ARG A 374 15.45 26.31 22.89
N ALA A 375 16.22 27.01 23.72
CA ALA A 375 17.65 26.75 23.84
C ALA A 375 17.96 25.33 24.35
N SER A 376 17.13 24.83 25.28
CA SER A 376 17.24 23.49 25.88
C SER A 376 16.99 22.34 24.90
N THR A 377 16.39 22.61 23.74
CA THR A 377 15.99 21.58 22.76
C THR A 377 16.89 21.55 21.52
N SER A 378 17.95 22.36 21.51
CA SER A 378 18.93 22.43 20.42
C SER A 378 19.65 21.09 20.16
N GLU A 379 20.03 20.38 21.22
CA GLU A 379 20.64 19.04 21.13
C GLU A 379 19.65 17.98 20.64
N ILE A 380 18.39 18.06 21.09
CA ILE A 380 17.31 17.16 20.64
C ILE A 380 17.09 17.35 19.15
N ARG A 381 17.00 18.61 18.68
CA ARG A 381 16.86 18.93 17.26
C ARG A 381 18.05 18.41 16.45
N ALA A 382 19.28 18.65 16.91
CA ALA A 382 20.47 18.18 16.22
C ALA A 382 20.52 16.65 16.10
N GLU A 383 20.13 15.90 17.14
CA GLU A 383 20.04 14.44 17.06
C GLU A 383 18.88 13.98 16.16
N ALA A 384 17.71 14.61 16.24
CA ALA A 384 16.59 14.32 15.35
C ALA A 384 16.96 14.54 13.87
N SER A 385 17.58 15.68 13.53
CA SER A 385 18.06 15.95 12.17
C SER A 385 19.18 14.98 11.74
N ARG A 386 20.05 14.52 12.67
CA ARG A 386 21.03 13.46 12.37
C ARG A 386 20.37 12.13 12.05
N MET A 387 19.35 11.72 12.82
CA MET A 387 18.61 10.49 12.59
C MET A 387 17.80 10.55 11.29
N LEU A 388 17.17 11.69 10.98
CA LEU A 388 16.51 11.93 9.70
C LEU A 388 17.51 11.95 8.53
N GLY A 389 18.74 12.40 8.77
CA GLY A 389 19.85 12.38 7.81
C GLY A 389 20.52 11.00 7.63
N ASP A 390 20.30 10.04 8.53
CA ASP A 390 20.77 8.66 8.39
C ASP A 390 19.79 7.81 7.57
N VAL A 391 19.70 8.16 6.28
CA VAL A 391 18.66 7.74 5.32
C VAL A 391 18.97 6.37 4.69
N HIS A 392 19.96 5.63 5.21
CA HIS A 392 20.49 4.47 4.49
C HIS A 392 19.43 3.39 4.22
N GLY A 393 18.55 3.10 5.18
CA GLY A 393 17.41 2.19 4.98
C GLY A 393 16.44 2.66 3.88
N PHE A 394 16.22 3.95 3.71
CA PHE A 394 15.39 4.48 2.62
C PHE A 394 16.10 4.43 1.26
N ARG A 395 17.43 4.60 1.25
CA ARG A 395 18.25 4.42 0.04
C ARG A 395 18.19 2.98 -0.45
N GLU A 396 18.25 2.01 0.46
CA GLU A 396 18.02 0.59 0.15
C GLU A 396 16.62 0.35 -0.45
N LEU A 397 15.60 1.02 0.10
CA LEU A 397 14.21 0.88 -0.30
C LEU A 397 13.97 1.36 -1.73
N ARG A 398 14.51 2.56 -2.02
CA ARG A 398 14.47 3.17 -3.34
C ARG A 398 15.26 2.34 -4.36
N LEU A 399 16.42 1.81 -3.95
CA LEU A 399 17.23 0.95 -4.82
C LEU A 399 16.49 -0.34 -5.17
N LEU A 400 15.81 -1.00 -4.22
CA LEU A 400 15.00 -2.20 -4.49
C LEU A 400 13.95 -1.98 -5.58
N GLY A 401 13.27 -0.82 -5.57
CA GLY A 401 12.33 -0.46 -6.64
C GLY A 401 13.05 -0.28 -7.98
N GLN A 402 14.19 0.41 -7.99
CA GLN A 402 14.95 0.70 -9.21
C GLN A 402 15.59 -0.55 -9.85
N LEU A 403 15.99 -1.56 -9.07
CA LEU A 403 16.60 -2.80 -9.58
C LEU A 403 15.63 -3.66 -10.42
N ARG A 404 14.31 -3.54 -10.21
CA ARG A 404 13.31 -4.34 -10.92
C ARG A 404 13.08 -3.90 -12.36
N ALA A 405 13.48 -2.68 -12.69
CA ALA A 405 13.09 -2.05 -13.94
C ALA A 405 14.23 -1.39 -14.70
N ARG A 406 15.37 -1.17 -14.04
CA ARG A 406 16.62 -0.84 -14.72
C ARG A 406 17.47 -2.09 -14.89
N SER A 407 17.93 -2.31 -16.12
CA SER A 407 19.00 -3.26 -16.37
C SER A 407 20.25 -2.81 -15.62
N VAL A 408 20.70 -3.64 -14.68
CA VAL A 408 21.97 -3.42 -13.98
C VAL A 408 23.04 -4.23 -14.70
N HIS A 409 24.19 -3.62 -14.96
CA HIS A 409 25.32 -4.30 -15.59
C HIS A 409 26.08 -5.16 -14.56
N LEU A 410 25.37 -6.13 -13.96
CA LEU A 410 25.91 -7.11 -13.03
C LEU A 410 25.49 -8.52 -13.47
N PRO A 411 26.33 -9.54 -13.23
CA PRO A 411 25.91 -10.94 -13.37
C PRO A 411 24.69 -11.24 -12.50
N GLU A 412 23.81 -12.14 -12.92
CA GLU A 412 22.57 -12.50 -12.19
C GLU A 412 22.83 -12.87 -10.72
N GLU A 413 23.90 -13.61 -10.46
CA GLU A 413 24.30 -14.00 -9.11
C GLU A 413 24.66 -12.79 -8.24
N SER A 414 25.41 -11.83 -8.79
CA SER A 414 25.69 -10.56 -8.11
C SER A 414 24.43 -9.73 -7.90
N LEU A 415 23.49 -9.74 -8.84
CA LEU A 415 22.23 -9.00 -8.70
C LEU A 415 21.35 -9.62 -7.61
N ALA A 416 21.32 -10.95 -7.50
CA ALA A 416 20.63 -11.65 -6.44
C ALA A 416 21.26 -11.36 -5.07
N GLU A 417 22.59 -11.36 -4.97
CA GLU A 417 23.32 -11.00 -3.76
C GLU A 417 23.11 -9.52 -3.37
N LEU A 418 23.15 -8.61 -4.34
CA LEU A 418 22.86 -7.19 -4.14
C LEU A 418 21.44 -7.00 -3.61
N SER A 419 20.46 -7.64 -4.23
CA SER A 419 19.05 -7.57 -3.81
C SER A 419 18.89 -8.12 -2.39
N ARG A 420 19.56 -9.22 -2.06
CA ARG A 420 19.54 -9.82 -0.72
C ARG A 420 20.16 -8.89 0.32
N ILE A 421 21.34 -8.32 0.04
CA ILE A 421 22.07 -7.51 1.03
C ILE A 421 21.39 -6.18 1.30
N ILE A 422 20.60 -5.62 0.38
CA ILE A 422 19.79 -4.41 0.62
C ILE A 422 18.38 -4.74 1.15
N GLY A 423 18.11 -6.01 1.44
CA GLY A 423 16.93 -6.45 2.18
C GLY A 423 15.70 -6.80 1.33
N ALA A 424 15.88 -7.29 0.10
CA ALA A 424 14.75 -7.74 -0.74
C ALA A 424 13.92 -8.89 -0.13
N TYR A 425 14.53 -9.67 0.77
CA TYR A 425 13.95 -10.91 1.30
C TYR A 425 13.87 -10.92 2.84
N GLY A 426 14.12 -9.80 3.50
CA GLY A 426 14.36 -9.75 4.95
C GLY A 426 15.37 -8.68 5.32
N ILE A 427 15.19 -8.05 6.47
CA ILE A 427 16.19 -7.11 7.03
C ILE A 427 17.09 -7.75 8.09
N ASP A 428 16.84 -8.99 8.48
CA ASP A 428 17.67 -9.74 9.43
C ASP A 428 19.08 -9.99 8.88
N THR A 429 20.09 -9.98 9.76
CA THR A 429 21.51 -10.11 9.36
C THR A 429 21.78 -11.39 8.57
N SER A 430 21.31 -12.54 9.06
CA SER A 430 21.48 -13.85 8.40
C SER A 430 20.79 -13.89 7.02
N ALA A 431 19.55 -13.40 6.94
CA ALA A 431 18.81 -13.34 5.68
C ALA A 431 19.51 -12.46 4.63
N ARG A 432 20.02 -11.29 5.03
CA ARG A 432 20.74 -10.35 4.15
C ARG A 432 22.07 -10.93 3.66
N LEU A 433 22.75 -11.71 4.50
CA LEU A 433 24.01 -12.40 4.16
C LEU A 433 23.78 -13.71 3.39
N GLY A 434 22.54 -14.22 3.31
CA GLY A 434 22.24 -15.51 2.69
C GLY A 434 22.69 -16.72 3.52
N LEU A 435 22.72 -16.55 4.84
CA LEU A 435 23.12 -17.55 5.83
C LEU A 435 21.87 -18.15 6.50
N ALA A 436 22.02 -19.35 7.07
CA ALA A 436 20.97 -19.95 7.89
C ALA A 436 20.82 -19.17 9.22
N PRO A 437 19.61 -19.15 9.83
CA PRO A 437 19.40 -18.45 11.11
C PRO A 437 20.31 -18.94 12.25
N ASP A 438 20.69 -20.23 12.21
CA ASP A 438 21.52 -20.89 13.23
C ASP A 438 23.02 -20.77 12.95
N ASP A 439 23.42 -20.11 11.86
CA ASP A 439 24.84 -19.90 11.54
C ASP A 439 25.49 -18.95 12.56
N GLY A 440 26.64 -19.35 13.09
CA GLY A 440 27.33 -18.64 14.17
C GLY A 440 27.75 -17.21 13.83
N ILE A 441 27.81 -16.35 14.85
CA ILE A 441 28.14 -14.91 14.72
C ILE A 441 29.48 -14.68 14.01
N GLU A 442 30.49 -15.53 14.23
CA GLU A 442 31.79 -15.41 13.54
C GLU A 442 31.68 -15.60 12.02
N LEU A 443 30.85 -16.55 11.57
CA LEU A 443 30.58 -16.74 10.15
C LEU A 443 29.82 -15.55 9.58
N GLN A 444 28.83 -15.03 10.31
CA GLN A 444 28.10 -13.81 9.91
C GLN A 444 29.04 -12.60 9.79
N ARG A 445 29.95 -12.38 10.75
CA ARG A 445 30.94 -11.30 10.71
C ARG A 445 31.87 -11.44 9.50
N LYS A 446 32.39 -12.65 9.26
CA LYS A 446 33.26 -12.91 8.11
C LYS A 446 32.55 -12.63 6.78
N THR A 447 31.34 -13.15 6.61
CA THR A 447 30.54 -12.95 5.39
C THR A 447 30.17 -11.49 5.19
N ALA A 448 29.81 -10.76 6.25
CA ALA A 448 29.56 -9.32 6.19
C ALA A 448 30.81 -8.54 5.76
N PHE A 449 31.97 -8.86 6.33
CA PHE A 449 33.24 -8.22 5.96
C PHE A 449 33.63 -8.50 4.50
N ASP A 450 33.48 -9.73 4.03
CA ASP A 450 33.73 -10.12 2.64
C ASP A 450 32.79 -9.37 1.69
N ALA A 451 31.51 -9.23 2.06
CA ALA A 451 30.53 -8.45 1.31
C ALA A 451 30.89 -6.95 1.25
N VAL A 452 31.34 -6.33 2.35
CA VAL A 452 31.82 -4.93 2.36
C VAL A 452 32.93 -4.75 1.32
N ARG A 453 33.91 -5.64 1.31
CA ARG A 453 35.04 -5.57 0.37
C ARG A 453 34.57 -5.73 -1.06
N LEU A 454 33.75 -6.75 -1.32
CA LEU A 454 33.19 -7.04 -2.65
C LEU A 454 32.47 -5.82 -3.23
N TRP A 455 31.53 -5.25 -2.47
CA TRP A 455 30.68 -4.16 -2.94
C TRP A 455 31.43 -2.84 -3.06
N ARG A 456 32.38 -2.54 -2.16
CA ARG A 456 33.26 -1.38 -2.30
C ARG A 456 34.11 -1.49 -3.57
N THR A 457 34.73 -2.64 -3.81
CA THR A 457 35.55 -2.86 -5.01
C THR A 457 34.71 -2.73 -6.28
N LYS A 458 33.51 -3.31 -6.32
CA LYS A 458 32.60 -3.14 -7.46
C LYS A 458 32.19 -1.68 -7.63
N SER A 459 31.85 -0.95 -6.57
CA SER A 459 31.40 0.45 -6.66
C SER A 459 32.42 1.38 -7.32
N GLY A 460 33.71 1.11 -7.16
CA GLY A 460 34.80 1.89 -7.78
C GLY A 460 35.19 1.44 -9.18
N HIS A 461 34.51 0.45 -9.78
CA HIS A 461 34.92 -0.13 -11.06
C HIS A 461 34.62 0.84 -12.23
N PRO A 462 35.61 1.23 -13.05
CA PRO A 462 35.46 2.30 -14.06
C PRO A 462 34.47 1.99 -15.19
N LEU A 463 34.20 0.71 -15.46
CA LEU A 463 33.29 0.29 -16.53
C LEU A 463 31.82 0.22 -16.09
N LEU A 464 31.51 0.46 -14.81
CA LEU A 464 30.12 0.48 -14.35
C LEU A 464 29.50 1.84 -14.64
N ASP A 465 28.26 1.82 -15.11
CA ASP A 465 27.46 3.04 -15.21
C ASP A 465 27.20 3.64 -13.82
N GLN A 466 26.86 4.93 -13.79
CA GLN A 466 26.66 5.69 -12.56
C GLN A 466 25.61 5.06 -11.63
N PHE A 467 24.56 4.46 -12.18
CA PHE A 467 23.52 3.82 -11.40
C PHE A 467 24.03 2.52 -10.75
N THR A 468 24.68 1.66 -11.53
CA THR A 468 25.26 0.40 -11.02
C THR A 468 26.34 0.65 -9.97
N SER A 469 27.20 1.67 -10.17
CA SER A 469 28.20 2.08 -9.17
C SER A 469 27.54 2.55 -7.86
N ARG A 470 26.50 3.38 -7.95
CA ARG A 470 25.72 3.84 -6.79
C ARG A 470 25.03 2.68 -6.07
N ALA A 471 24.47 1.73 -6.80
CA ALA A 471 23.84 0.54 -6.25
C ALA A 471 24.85 -0.30 -5.43
N CYS A 472 26.05 -0.51 -5.97
CA CYS A 472 27.13 -1.20 -5.25
C CYS A 472 27.59 -0.42 -4.01
N SER A 473 27.63 0.91 -4.06
CA SER A 473 27.97 1.74 -2.90
C SER A 473 26.92 1.61 -1.77
N ILE A 474 25.63 1.57 -2.13
CA ILE A 474 24.53 1.33 -1.17
C ILE A 474 24.66 -0.08 -0.58
N ALA A 475 24.94 -1.10 -1.39
CA ALA A 475 25.17 -2.47 -0.92
C ALA A 475 26.36 -2.57 0.05
N ALA A 476 27.47 -1.87 -0.25
CA ALA A 476 28.63 -1.82 0.64
C ALA A 476 28.27 -1.19 2.00
N ARG A 477 27.56 -0.06 1.97
CA ARG A 477 27.11 0.62 3.20
C ARG A 477 26.13 -0.23 4.02
N SER A 478 25.31 -1.03 3.34
CA SER A 478 24.41 -2.01 3.95
C SER A 478 25.20 -3.09 4.71
N ALA A 479 26.23 -3.64 4.07
CA ALA A 479 27.12 -4.63 4.67
C ALA A 479 27.89 -4.06 5.87
N GLU A 480 28.32 -2.79 5.79
CA GLU A 480 28.96 -2.07 6.91
C GLU A 480 27.99 -1.93 8.10
N GLY A 481 26.71 -1.63 7.82
CA GLY A 481 25.67 -1.57 8.84
C GLY A 481 25.48 -2.90 9.56
N ILE A 482 25.41 -4.00 8.81
CA ILE A 482 25.32 -5.37 9.37
C ILE A 482 26.54 -5.66 10.27
N LEU A 483 27.76 -5.34 9.80
CA LEU A 483 28.97 -5.56 10.58
C LEU A 483 28.96 -4.75 11.89
N ALA A 484 28.55 -3.49 11.83
CA ALA A 484 28.45 -2.63 13.01
C ALA A 484 27.38 -3.10 14.02
N GLU A 485 26.31 -3.74 13.55
CA GLU A 485 25.29 -4.36 14.41
C GLU A 485 25.84 -5.62 15.08
N LEU A 486 26.51 -6.49 14.31
CA LEU A 486 27.16 -7.69 14.83
C LEU A 486 28.28 -7.38 15.82
N ASP A 487 28.98 -6.26 15.71
CA ASP A 487 30.03 -5.86 16.65
C ASP A 487 29.48 -5.32 17.99
N ARG A 488 28.18 -4.98 18.04
CA ARG A 488 27.49 -4.58 19.28
C ARG A 488 26.78 -5.73 19.99
N ALA A 489 26.57 -6.84 19.30
CA ALA A 489 26.03 -8.09 19.82
C ALA A 489 27.14 -8.98 20.39
#